data_AF-A0A3T0L016-F1
#
_entry.id   AF-A0A3T0L016-F1
#
_cell.length_a   1.000
_cell.length_b   1.000
_cell.length_c   1.000
_cell.angle_alpha   90.00
_cell.angle_beta   90.00
_cell.angle_gamma   90.00
#
_symmetry.space_group_name_H-M   'P 1'
#
loop_
_entity.id
_entity.type
_entity.pdbx_description
1 polymer ?
#
loop_
_entity_poly.entity_id
_entity_poly.type
_entity_poly.pdbx_seq_one_letter_code
_entity_poly.pdbx_strand_id
1 'polypeptide(L)'
;MTLDEFIDHYFEEIEKINTYHFNFLVTHRFTFPKHNYLQLKRFIDTATNFLSEIDDNLLRGLTAKLYGDVDSLYKYYQKFKKKTEYDEYVFVNDYLMEVDRYKELKNSHEMLKTEIESYNKSIQDTELKLKRFKKVPKDEKELAEYKKLKKKHVDSIYYISKIKDEYSEVKKKMSELEKYERKQFIPKFNKYKEMHLKKLEKIINVKLYYYEKLLWLQASESDLIKKFFEESNIDGEFSTKTFINYYLKHIDTSKSSNGDWYSYLNELLKVIE
;
A
#
# COMPACT_ATOMS: atom_id res chain seq x y z
N MET A 1 -21.42 2.02 -3.42
CA MET A 1 -20.24 2.64 -4.09
C MET A 1 -19.89 1.87 -5.36
N THR A 2 -19.57 2.56 -6.45
CA THR A 2 -19.11 1.95 -7.71
C THR A 2 -17.59 1.81 -7.77
N LEU A 3 -17.09 0.96 -8.68
CA LEU A 3 -15.65 0.80 -8.91
C LEU A 3 -14.98 2.11 -9.37
N ASP A 4 -15.62 2.88 -10.23
CA ASP A 4 -15.11 4.19 -10.69
C ASP A 4 -14.95 5.17 -9.53
N GLU A 5 -16.00 5.35 -8.74
CA GLU A 5 -15.98 6.24 -7.57
C GLU A 5 -14.88 5.84 -6.56
N PHE A 6 -14.71 4.54 -6.30
CA PHE A 6 -13.65 4.07 -5.42
C PHE A 6 -12.26 4.40 -5.98
N ILE A 7 -12.01 4.10 -7.26
CA ILE A 7 -10.71 4.33 -7.90
C ILE A 7 -10.38 5.82 -7.88
N ASP A 8 -11.33 6.67 -8.30
CA ASP A 8 -11.11 8.12 -8.34
C ASP A 8 -10.80 8.66 -6.94
N HIS A 9 -11.55 8.25 -5.92
CA HIS A 9 -11.29 8.67 -4.55
C HIS A 9 -9.95 8.14 -4.01
N TYR A 10 -9.64 6.86 -4.26
CA TYR A 10 -8.43 6.22 -3.74
C TYR A 10 -7.14 6.84 -4.30
N PHE A 11 -7.16 7.25 -5.58
CA PHE A 11 -6.02 7.83 -6.30
C PHE A 11 -6.03 9.37 -6.35
N GLU A 12 -7.05 10.03 -5.80
CA GLU A 12 -7.24 11.49 -5.87
C GLU A 12 -6.00 12.28 -5.41
N GLU A 13 -5.40 11.90 -4.28
CA GLU A 13 -4.26 12.60 -3.71
C GLU A 13 -3.03 12.52 -4.62
N ILE A 14 -2.67 11.31 -5.08
CA ILE A 14 -1.51 11.12 -5.94
C ILE A 14 -1.75 11.74 -7.32
N GLU A 15 -2.99 11.79 -7.80
CA GLU A 15 -3.35 12.50 -9.02
C GLU A 15 -3.09 14.00 -8.87
N LYS A 16 -3.56 14.64 -7.79
CA LYS A 16 -3.34 16.06 -7.52
C LYS A 16 -1.85 16.40 -7.45
N ILE A 17 -1.07 15.61 -6.71
CA ILE A 17 0.38 15.78 -6.59
C ILE A 17 1.04 15.64 -7.97
N ASN A 18 0.73 14.57 -8.69
CA ASN A 18 1.31 14.33 -10.02
C ASN A 18 0.96 15.44 -11.00
N THR A 19 -0.28 15.91 -11.01
CA THR A 19 -0.73 16.96 -11.92
C THR A 19 -0.06 18.28 -11.61
N TYR A 20 -0.02 18.68 -10.34
CA TYR A 20 0.66 19.91 -9.92
C TYR A 20 2.13 19.93 -10.34
N HIS A 21 2.91 18.92 -9.92
CA HIS A 21 4.35 18.91 -10.18
C HIS A 21 4.68 18.68 -11.66
N PHE A 22 3.94 17.81 -12.36
CA PHE A 22 4.18 17.59 -13.78
C PHE A 22 3.90 18.86 -14.60
N ASN A 23 2.78 19.55 -14.32
CA ASN A 23 2.46 20.81 -14.98
C ASN A 23 3.52 21.88 -14.69
N PHE A 24 3.99 21.96 -13.44
CA PHE A 24 5.10 22.85 -13.10
C PHE A 24 6.35 22.57 -13.96
N LEU A 25 6.77 21.31 -14.06
CA LEU A 25 7.95 20.92 -14.85
C LEU A 25 7.78 21.25 -16.34
N VAL A 26 6.61 20.96 -16.92
CA VAL A 26 6.34 21.20 -18.34
C VAL A 26 6.24 22.69 -18.66
N THR A 27 5.47 23.46 -17.88
CA THR A 27 5.28 24.90 -18.08
C THR A 27 6.61 25.65 -18.03
N HIS A 28 7.51 25.23 -17.14
CA HIS A 28 8.83 25.84 -16.99
C HIS A 28 9.93 25.14 -17.82
N ARG A 29 9.55 24.24 -18.74
CA ARG A 29 10.44 23.60 -19.72
C ARG A 29 11.64 22.88 -19.09
N PHE A 30 11.42 22.19 -17.99
CA PHE A 30 12.44 21.35 -17.38
C PHE A 30 12.85 20.22 -18.33
N THR A 31 14.15 19.93 -18.37
CA THR A 31 14.71 18.81 -19.12
C THR A 31 14.40 17.51 -18.37
N PHE A 32 13.87 16.53 -19.10
CA PHE A 32 13.68 15.18 -18.57
C PHE A 32 14.95 14.36 -18.82
N PRO A 33 15.71 14.02 -17.77
CA PRO A 33 16.95 13.27 -17.93
C PRO A 33 16.64 11.85 -18.44
N LYS A 34 17.54 11.32 -19.29
CA LYS A 34 17.48 9.93 -19.75
C LYS A 34 17.89 8.96 -18.63
N HIS A 35 18.85 9.37 -17.81
CA HIS A 35 19.35 8.58 -16.68
C HIS A 35 18.35 8.57 -15.52
N ASN A 36 18.37 7.50 -14.75
CA ASN A 36 17.50 7.30 -13.59
C ASN A 36 18.20 7.79 -12.30
N TYR A 37 18.20 9.11 -12.09
CA TYR A 37 18.64 9.76 -10.86
C TYR A 37 17.89 9.28 -9.61
N LEU A 38 16.69 8.69 -9.71
CA LEU A 38 16.03 8.05 -8.57
C LEU A 38 16.87 6.90 -8.01
N GLN A 39 17.57 6.15 -8.87
CA GLN A 39 18.51 5.12 -8.43
C GLN A 39 19.71 5.73 -7.72
N LEU A 40 20.10 6.97 -8.03
CA LEU A 40 21.19 7.68 -7.37
C LEU A 40 20.78 8.30 -6.03
N LYS A 41 19.49 8.33 -5.67
CA LYS A 41 18.98 9.13 -4.53
C LYS A 41 19.74 8.87 -3.24
N ARG A 42 19.92 7.60 -2.86
CA ARG A 42 20.60 7.26 -1.60
C ARG A 42 22.02 7.83 -1.55
N PHE A 43 22.70 7.88 -2.70
CA PHE A 43 24.04 8.44 -2.78
C PHE A 43 24.02 9.97 -2.83
N ILE A 44 23.05 10.57 -3.53
CA ILE A 44 22.82 12.02 -3.51
C ILE A 44 22.55 12.50 -2.07
N ASP A 45 21.77 11.75 -1.27
CA ASP A 45 21.54 12.05 0.14
C ASP A 45 22.84 11.94 0.96
N THR A 46 23.67 10.92 0.69
CA THR A 46 24.99 10.78 1.32
C THR A 46 25.91 11.96 1.00
N ALA A 47 26.01 12.34 -0.28
CA ALA A 47 26.80 13.49 -0.72
C ALA A 47 26.29 14.78 -0.09
N THR A 48 24.97 14.96 -0.04
CA THR A 48 24.32 16.10 0.60
C THR A 48 24.74 16.26 2.05
N ASN A 49 24.59 15.18 2.84
CA ASN A 49 24.92 15.20 4.26
C ASN A 49 26.41 15.46 4.47
N PHE A 50 27.26 14.73 3.75
CA PHE A 50 28.72 14.85 3.84
C PHE A 50 29.21 16.27 3.53
N LEU A 51 28.74 16.86 2.43
CA LEU A 51 29.15 18.21 2.06
C LEU A 51 28.59 19.27 3.01
N SER A 52 27.39 19.06 3.55
CA SER A 52 26.81 19.96 4.56
C SER A 52 27.54 19.94 5.90
N GLU A 53 28.19 18.82 6.26
CA GLU A 53 29.06 18.75 7.43
C GLU A 53 30.36 19.56 7.24
N ILE A 54 30.78 19.78 5.99
CA ILE A 54 31.95 20.61 5.65
C ILE A 54 31.56 22.09 5.59
N ASP A 55 30.41 22.41 5.00
CA ASP A 55 29.88 23.77 4.89
C ASP A 55 28.38 23.83 5.14
N ASP A 56 28.01 24.33 6.32
CA ASP A 56 26.62 24.53 6.76
C ASP A 56 25.82 25.51 5.87
N ASN A 57 26.48 26.30 5.03
CA ASN A 57 25.80 27.23 4.11
C ASN A 57 25.31 26.55 2.83
N LEU A 58 25.80 25.36 2.51
CA LEU A 58 25.46 24.60 1.31
C LEU A 58 23.94 24.35 1.23
N LEU A 59 23.31 24.02 2.36
CA LEU A 59 21.87 23.76 2.43
C LEU A 59 21.07 25.02 2.82
N ARG A 60 21.24 26.10 2.07
CA ARG A 60 20.45 27.33 2.23
C ARG A 60 19.69 27.70 0.95
N GLY A 61 18.64 28.50 1.12
CA GLY A 61 17.89 29.07 0.00
C GLY A 61 17.25 28.02 -0.92
N LEU A 62 17.61 28.06 -2.21
CA LEU A 62 17.02 27.21 -3.25
C LEU A 62 17.37 25.73 -3.07
N THR A 63 18.60 25.42 -2.67
CA THR A 63 19.09 24.04 -2.50
C THR A 63 18.34 23.32 -1.40
N ALA A 64 18.16 23.97 -0.25
CA ALA A 64 17.36 23.43 0.85
C ALA A 64 15.90 23.19 0.44
N LYS A 65 15.29 24.14 -0.29
CA LYS A 65 13.91 24.02 -0.76
C LYS A 65 13.74 22.86 -1.75
N LEU A 66 14.67 22.72 -2.70
CA LEU A 66 14.61 21.66 -3.70
C LEU A 66 14.88 20.29 -3.08
N TYR A 67 15.84 20.19 -2.15
CA TYR A 67 16.09 18.97 -1.40
C TYR A 67 14.87 18.55 -0.58
N GLY A 68 14.26 19.49 0.16
CA GLY A 68 13.07 19.23 0.96
C GLY A 68 11.86 18.77 0.14
N ASP A 69 11.68 19.34 -1.06
CA ASP A 69 10.64 18.92 -2.00
C ASP A 69 10.90 17.51 -2.56
N VAL A 70 12.15 17.21 -2.97
CA VAL A 70 12.56 15.86 -3.40
C VAL A 70 12.32 14.83 -2.31
N ASP A 71 12.74 15.12 -1.08
CA ASP A 71 12.63 14.20 0.05
C ASP A 71 11.15 13.95 0.41
N SER A 72 10.34 15.01 0.43
CA SER A 72 8.90 14.92 0.69
C SER A 72 8.18 14.09 -0.37
N LEU A 73 8.47 14.31 -1.67
CA LEU A 73 7.93 13.51 -2.77
C LEU A 73 8.39 12.06 -2.71
N TYR A 74 9.65 11.80 -2.36
CA TYR A 74 10.17 10.45 -2.23
C TYR A 74 9.54 9.70 -1.05
N LYS A 75 9.37 10.35 0.11
CA LYS A 75 8.64 9.80 1.25
C LYS A 75 7.20 9.46 0.88
N TYR A 76 6.53 10.36 0.15
CA TYR A 76 5.19 10.10 -0.37
C TYR A 76 5.17 8.90 -1.33
N TYR A 77 6.10 8.84 -2.29
CA TYR A 77 6.26 7.70 -3.21
C TYR A 77 6.40 6.37 -2.46
N GLN A 78 7.27 6.29 -1.45
CA GLN A 78 7.47 5.08 -0.67
C GLN A 78 6.21 4.67 0.11
N LYS A 79 5.54 5.64 0.75
CA LYS A 79 4.27 5.42 1.46
C LYS A 79 3.20 4.90 0.50
N PHE A 80 3.07 5.52 -0.67
CA PHE A 80 2.06 5.16 -1.66
C PHE A 80 2.33 3.79 -2.29
N LYS A 81 3.59 3.51 -2.63
CA LYS A 81 4.03 2.21 -3.15
C LYS A 81 3.69 1.08 -2.16
N LYS A 82 3.97 1.28 -0.87
CA LYS A 82 3.62 0.32 0.18
C LYS A 82 2.10 0.19 0.36
N LYS A 83 1.37 1.31 0.37
CA LYS A 83 -0.11 1.32 0.48
C LYS A 83 -0.77 0.51 -0.64
N THR A 84 -0.18 0.51 -1.83
CA THR A 84 -0.70 -0.15 -3.03
C THR A 84 -0.01 -1.48 -3.36
N GLU A 85 0.87 -1.96 -2.49
CA GLU A 85 1.67 -3.17 -2.71
C GLU A 85 0.78 -4.41 -2.80
N TYR A 86 -0.16 -4.54 -1.87
CA TYR A 86 -1.09 -5.65 -1.76
C TYR A 86 -2.47 -5.26 -2.29
N ASP A 87 -2.63 -5.32 -3.61
CA ASP A 87 -3.89 -5.03 -4.31
C ASP A 87 -5.07 -5.89 -3.81
N GLU A 88 -4.79 -7.16 -3.48
CA GLU A 88 -5.77 -8.07 -2.90
C GLU A 88 -6.30 -7.63 -1.54
N TYR A 89 -5.43 -7.03 -0.72
CA TYR A 89 -5.85 -6.48 0.57
C TYR A 89 -6.79 -5.29 0.36
N VAL A 90 -6.44 -4.38 -0.55
CA VAL A 90 -7.26 -3.20 -0.88
C VAL A 90 -8.60 -3.64 -1.46
N PHE A 91 -8.60 -4.66 -2.33
CA PHE A 91 -9.83 -5.22 -2.89
C PHE A 91 -10.79 -5.68 -1.79
N VAL A 92 -10.33 -6.55 -0.88
CA VAL A 92 -11.20 -7.16 0.13
C VAL A 92 -11.60 -6.18 1.23
N ASN A 93 -10.66 -5.37 1.73
CA ASN A 93 -10.89 -4.56 2.93
C ASN A 93 -11.39 -3.15 2.64
N ASP A 94 -11.00 -2.56 1.52
CA ASP A 94 -11.32 -1.17 1.21
C ASP A 94 -12.45 -1.07 0.19
N TYR A 95 -12.39 -1.85 -0.90
CA TYR A 95 -13.39 -1.76 -1.98
C TYR A 95 -14.61 -2.64 -1.76
N LEU A 96 -14.43 -3.96 -1.61
CA LEU A 96 -15.53 -4.93 -1.57
C LEU A 96 -16.46 -4.67 -0.38
N MET A 97 -15.90 -4.26 0.76
CA MET A 97 -16.64 -3.85 1.94
C MET A 97 -17.54 -2.63 1.70
N GLU A 98 -17.26 -1.83 0.68
CA GLU A 98 -18.01 -0.63 0.30
C GLU A 98 -19.03 -0.85 -0.82
N VAL A 99 -19.03 -2.03 -1.46
CA VAL A 99 -20.02 -2.42 -2.47
C VAL A 99 -21.37 -2.71 -1.80
N ASP A 100 -22.39 -1.93 -2.12
CA ASP A 100 -23.70 -1.95 -1.42
C ASP A 100 -24.34 -3.34 -1.44
N ARG A 101 -24.35 -3.99 -2.61
CA ARG A 101 -24.87 -5.36 -2.75
C ARG A 101 -24.10 -6.38 -1.91
N TYR A 102 -22.79 -6.20 -1.75
CA TYR A 102 -21.99 -7.08 -0.90
C TYR A 102 -22.28 -6.84 0.58
N LYS A 103 -22.46 -5.58 1.00
CA LYS A 103 -22.89 -5.21 2.36
C LYS A 103 -24.24 -5.85 2.70
N GLU A 104 -25.20 -5.76 1.81
CA GLU A 104 -26.53 -6.38 1.97
C GLU A 104 -26.42 -7.89 2.18
N LEU A 105 -25.72 -8.59 1.27
CA LEU A 105 -25.53 -10.03 1.38
C LEU A 105 -24.78 -10.44 2.64
N LYS A 106 -23.76 -9.67 3.05
CA LYS A 106 -23.00 -9.91 4.28
C LYS A 106 -23.89 -9.75 5.52
N ASN A 107 -24.75 -8.74 5.55
CA ASN A 107 -25.70 -8.54 6.65
C ASN A 107 -26.72 -9.67 6.69
N SER A 108 -27.29 -10.07 5.54
CA SER A 108 -28.18 -11.23 5.46
C SER A 108 -27.50 -12.52 5.93
N HIS A 109 -26.24 -12.74 5.55
CA HIS A 109 -25.45 -13.88 6.00
C HIS A 109 -25.31 -13.94 7.53
N GLU A 110 -24.97 -12.81 8.17
CA GLU A 110 -24.83 -12.76 9.64
C GLU A 110 -26.18 -12.89 10.36
N MET A 111 -27.26 -12.35 9.82
CA MET A 111 -28.61 -12.54 10.37
C MET A 111 -29.03 -14.01 10.32
N LEU A 112 -28.92 -14.65 9.14
CA LEU A 112 -29.25 -16.06 8.95
C LEU A 112 -28.40 -16.97 9.85
N LYS A 113 -27.11 -16.67 10.01
CA LYS A 113 -26.22 -17.39 10.93
C LYS A 113 -26.72 -17.31 12.37
N THR A 114 -27.09 -16.12 12.82
CA THR A 114 -27.61 -15.90 14.18
C THR A 114 -28.95 -16.64 14.38
N GLU A 115 -29.82 -16.64 13.37
CA GLU A 115 -31.07 -17.41 13.40
C GLU A 115 -30.82 -18.92 13.48
N ILE A 116 -29.89 -19.46 12.68
CA ILE A 116 -29.49 -20.88 12.74
C ILE A 116 -29.03 -21.24 14.16
N GLU A 117 -28.19 -20.41 14.78
CA GLU A 117 -27.72 -20.63 16.15
C GLU A 117 -28.87 -20.61 17.17
N SER A 118 -29.82 -19.68 17.03
CA SER A 118 -31.01 -19.59 17.88
C SER A 118 -31.92 -20.82 17.75
N TYR A 119 -32.21 -21.26 16.52
CA TYR A 119 -33.01 -22.45 16.27
C TYR A 119 -32.32 -23.71 16.76
N ASN A 120 -31.00 -23.84 16.59
CA ASN A 120 -30.23 -24.97 17.13
C ASN A 120 -30.40 -25.08 18.65
N LYS A 121 -30.28 -23.97 19.39
CA LYS A 121 -30.53 -23.93 20.83
C LYS A 121 -31.96 -24.33 21.18
N SER A 122 -32.95 -23.80 20.46
CA SER A 122 -34.36 -24.13 20.69
C SER A 122 -34.68 -25.60 20.44
N ILE A 123 -34.06 -26.20 19.42
CA ILE A 123 -34.18 -27.63 19.09
C ILE A 123 -33.59 -28.45 20.24
N GLN A 124 -32.38 -28.16 20.69
CA GLN A 124 -31.72 -28.85 21.81
C GLN A 124 -32.56 -28.78 23.10
N ASP A 125 -33.08 -27.59 23.44
CA ASP A 125 -33.94 -27.41 24.62
C ASP A 125 -35.23 -28.24 24.53
N THR A 126 -35.83 -28.29 23.34
CA THR A 126 -37.06 -29.04 23.11
C THR A 126 -36.80 -30.56 23.15
N GLU A 127 -35.67 -31.02 22.62
CA GLU A 127 -35.22 -32.41 22.74
C GLU A 127 -34.99 -32.82 24.19
N LEU A 128 -34.34 -31.97 25.00
CA LEU A 128 -34.12 -32.24 26.42
C LEU A 128 -35.45 -32.36 27.18
N LYS A 129 -36.44 -31.52 26.87
CA LYS A 129 -37.79 -31.62 27.44
C LYS A 129 -38.49 -32.89 26.98
N LEU A 130 -38.39 -33.25 25.70
CA LEU A 130 -38.97 -34.48 25.16
C LEU A 130 -38.37 -35.74 25.80
N LYS A 131 -37.06 -35.76 26.09
CA LYS A 131 -36.37 -36.89 26.76
C LYS A 131 -36.89 -37.19 28.18
N ARG A 132 -37.57 -36.24 28.83
CA ARG A 132 -38.21 -36.46 30.15
C ARG A 132 -39.37 -37.47 30.05
N PHE A 133 -40.04 -37.49 28.91
CA PHE A 133 -41.08 -38.45 28.58
C PHE A 133 -40.43 -39.75 28.06
N LYS A 134 -39.96 -40.60 28.96
CA LYS A 134 -39.30 -41.90 28.64
C LYS A 134 -40.11 -42.78 27.67
N LYS A 135 -41.44 -42.62 27.68
CA LYS A 135 -42.43 -43.23 26.76
C LYS A 135 -43.53 -42.20 26.47
N VAL A 136 -44.35 -42.45 25.45
CA VAL A 136 -45.54 -41.62 25.17
C VAL A 136 -46.45 -41.64 26.42
N PRO A 137 -46.81 -40.48 26.98
CA PRO A 137 -47.63 -40.41 28.18
C PRO A 137 -49.03 -40.98 27.95
N LYS A 138 -49.59 -41.61 29.00
CA LYS A 138 -50.99 -42.07 29.01
C LYS A 138 -51.94 -41.08 29.68
N ASP A 139 -51.39 -40.22 30.56
CA ASP A 139 -52.14 -39.10 31.14
C ASP A 139 -52.48 -38.08 30.05
N GLU A 140 -53.71 -37.60 30.07
CA GLU A 140 -54.25 -36.74 29.00
C GLU A 140 -53.56 -35.38 28.94
N LYS A 141 -53.17 -34.81 30.09
CA LYS A 141 -52.46 -33.53 30.16
C LYS A 141 -51.01 -33.69 29.69
N GLU A 142 -50.32 -34.71 30.18
CA GLU A 142 -48.94 -34.99 29.74
C GLU A 142 -48.88 -35.35 28.24
N LEU A 143 -49.87 -36.06 27.71
CA LEU A 143 -49.96 -36.39 26.29
C LEU A 143 -50.15 -35.14 25.43
N ALA A 144 -50.95 -34.17 25.89
CA ALA A 144 -51.13 -32.90 25.20
C ALA A 144 -49.83 -32.08 25.18
N GLU A 145 -49.10 -32.01 26.30
CA GLU A 145 -47.80 -31.35 26.37
C GLU A 145 -46.76 -32.02 25.46
N TYR A 146 -46.67 -33.35 25.50
CA TYR A 146 -45.80 -34.14 24.64
C TYR A 146 -46.07 -33.86 23.15
N LYS A 147 -47.34 -33.89 22.72
CA LYS A 147 -47.73 -33.58 21.33
C LYS A 147 -47.33 -32.16 20.94
N LYS A 148 -47.52 -31.19 21.83
CA LYS A 148 -47.13 -29.78 21.61
C LYS A 148 -45.62 -29.62 21.45
N LEU A 149 -44.83 -30.25 22.32
CA LEU A 149 -43.37 -30.24 22.24
C LEU A 149 -42.87 -30.93 20.98
N LYS A 150 -43.45 -32.08 20.63
CA LYS A 150 -43.11 -32.81 19.40
C LYS A 150 -43.41 -32.00 18.15
N LYS A 151 -44.58 -31.35 18.09
CA LYS A 151 -44.95 -30.44 17.00
C LYS A 151 -43.93 -29.30 16.88
N LYS A 152 -43.67 -28.59 17.98
CA LYS A 152 -42.68 -27.50 18.02
C LYS A 152 -41.30 -27.96 17.54
N HIS A 153 -40.85 -29.13 17.98
CA HIS A 153 -39.57 -29.68 17.57
C HIS A 153 -39.50 -29.95 16.06
N VAL A 154 -40.51 -30.61 15.50
CA VAL A 154 -40.61 -30.88 14.05
C VAL A 154 -40.67 -29.56 13.26
N ASP A 155 -41.48 -28.60 13.69
CA ASP A 155 -41.59 -27.29 13.05
C ASP A 155 -40.22 -26.58 13.06
N SER A 156 -39.52 -26.55 14.21
CA SER A 156 -38.18 -25.95 14.30
C SER A 156 -37.15 -26.64 13.39
N ILE A 157 -37.19 -27.97 13.26
CA ILE A 157 -36.32 -28.71 12.33
C ILE A 157 -36.62 -28.33 10.88
N TYR A 158 -37.88 -28.18 10.52
CA TYR A 158 -38.27 -27.76 9.18
C TYR A 158 -37.80 -26.34 8.87
N TYR A 159 -38.02 -25.39 9.79
CA TYR A 159 -37.60 -24.01 9.62
C TYR A 159 -36.07 -23.87 9.52
N ILE A 160 -35.32 -24.54 10.40
CA ILE A 160 -33.85 -24.45 10.34
C ILE A 160 -33.29 -25.03 9.04
N SER A 161 -33.94 -26.06 8.46
CA SER A 161 -33.55 -26.57 7.15
C SER A 161 -33.68 -25.49 6.06
N LYS A 162 -34.81 -24.78 6.03
CA LYS A 162 -35.02 -23.68 5.07
C LYS A 162 -34.00 -22.56 5.23
N ILE A 163 -33.73 -22.15 6.47
CA ILE A 163 -32.76 -21.09 6.77
C ILE A 163 -31.35 -21.51 6.35
N LYS A 164 -30.99 -22.80 6.53
CA LYS A 164 -29.71 -23.34 6.05
C LYS A 164 -29.59 -23.33 4.52
N ASP A 165 -30.67 -23.64 3.81
CA ASP A 165 -30.70 -23.57 2.35
C ASP A 165 -30.52 -22.12 1.88
N GLU A 166 -31.22 -21.17 2.50
CA GLU A 166 -31.08 -19.74 2.21
C GLU A 166 -29.68 -19.21 2.54
N TYR A 167 -29.11 -19.61 3.68
CA TYR A 167 -27.75 -19.27 4.08
C TYR A 167 -26.72 -19.76 3.07
N SER A 168 -26.88 -20.98 2.56
CA SER A 168 -26.02 -21.53 1.51
C SER A 168 -26.10 -20.72 0.21
N GLU A 169 -27.32 -20.33 -0.19
CA GLU A 169 -27.54 -19.52 -1.38
C GLU A 169 -26.98 -18.10 -1.25
N VAL A 170 -27.16 -17.45 -0.10
CA VAL A 170 -26.54 -16.14 0.19
C VAL A 170 -25.03 -16.24 0.13
N LYS A 171 -24.44 -17.26 0.77
CA LYS A 171 -22.98 -17.49 0.73
C LYS A 171 -22.47 -17.70 -0.70
N LYS A 172 -23.22 -18.43 -1.53
CA LYS A 172 -22.90 -18.63 -2.95
C LYS A 172 -22.93 -17.30 -3.71
N LYS A 173 -24.00 -16.51 -3.57
CA LYS A 173 -24.13 -15.18 -4.18
C LYS A 173 -23.01 -14.23 -3.77
N MET A 174 -22.60 -14.25 -2.50
CA MET A 174 -21.45 -13.47 -2.02
C MET A 174 -20.17 -13.87 -2.75
N SER A 175 -19.89 -15.17 -2.87
CA SER A 175 -18.69 -15.66 -3.57
C SER A 175 -18.70 -15.33 -5.07
N GLU A 176 -19.86 -15.42 -5.72
CA GLU A 176 -20.02 -15.05 -7.13
C GLU A 176 -19.80 -13.56 -7.35
N LEU A 177 -20.38 -12.71 -6.50
CA LEU A 177 -20.19 -11.27 -6.54
C LEU A 177 -18.73 -10.89 -6.31
N GLU A 178 -18.09 -11.47 -5.28
CA GLU A 178 -16.67 -11.24 -5.01
C GLU A 178 -15.80 -11.57 -6.22
N LYS A 179 -16.03 -12.73 -6.87
CA LYS A 179 -15.29 -13.10 -8.09
C LYS A 179 -15.53 -12.12 -9.24
N TYR A 180 -16.77 -11.67 -9.42
CA TYR A 180 -17.12 -10.69 -10.44
C TYR A 180 -16.42 -9.34 -10.21
N GLU A 181 -16.54 -8.79 -9.01
CA GLU A 181 -15.93 -7.53 -8.62
C GLU A 181 -14.41 -7.58 -8.72
N ARG A 182 -13.79 -8.67 -8.23
CA ARG A 182 -12.34 -8.90 -8.30
C ARG A 182 -11.80 -8.84 -9.73
N LYS A 183 -12.53 -9.47 -10.67
CA LYS A 183 -12.14 -9.53 -12.08
C LYS A 183 -12.08 -8.13 -12.72
N GLN A 184 -12.91 -7.20 -12.27
CA GLN A 184 -12.91 -5.82 -12.75
C GLN A 184 -11.92 -4.94 -11.98
N PHE A 185 -11.86 -5.12 -10.65
CA PHE A 185 -11.07 -4.31 -9.74
C PHE A 185 -9.56 -4.45 -10.00
N ILE A 186 -9.02 -5.68 -9.95
CA ILE A 186 -7.56 -5.90 -9.94
C ILE A 186 -6.88 -5.30 -11.20
N PRO A 187 -7.38 -5.53 -12.43
CA PRO A 187 -6.76 -4.94 -13.61
C PRO A 187 -6.82 -3.40 -13.62
N LYS A 188 -7.95 -2.84 -13.19
CA LYS A 188 -8.15 -1.38 -13.19
C LYS A 188 -7.30 -0.71 -12.12
N PHE A 189 -7.30 -1.26 -10.91
CA PHE A 189 -6.49 -0.77 -9.79
C PHE A 189 -5.00 -0.79 -10.14
N ASN A 190 -4.49 -1.90 -10.68
CA ASN A 190 -3.09 -2.02 -11.06
C ASN A 190 -2.70 -1.06 -12.20
N LYS A 191 -3.59 -0.85 -13.18
CA LYS A 191 -3.38 0.15 -14.23
C LYS A 191 -3.22 1.57 -13.65
N TYR A 192 -4.09 1.98 -12.74
CA TYR A 192 -4.01 3.31 -12.10
C TYR A 192 -2.78 3.44 -11.20
N LYS A 193 -2.51 2.41 -10.38
CA LYS A 193 -1.30 2.30 -9.56
C LYS A 193 -0.04 2.51 -10.39
N GLU A 194 0.13 1.75 -11.46
CA GLU A 194 1.31 1.88 -12.32
C GLU A 194 1.40 3.24 -13.00
N MET A 195 0.29 3.75 -13.52
CA MET A 195 0.24 5.06 -14.19
C MET A 195 0.72 6.17 -13.25
N HIS A 196 0.18 6.21 -12.03
CA HIS A 196 0.50 7.25 -11.06
C HIS A 196 1.90 7.09 -10.47
N LEU A 197 2.36 5.85 -10.19
CA LEU A 197 3.72 5.59 -9.71
C LEU A 197 4.76 5.99 -10.75
N LYS A 198 4.60 5.58 -12.02
CA LYS A 198 5.52 5.94 -13.12
C LYS A 198 5.60 7.44 -13.32
N LYS A 199 4.45 8.14 -13.22
CA LYS A 199 4.42 9.61 -13.32
C LYS A 199 5.16 10.29 -12.16
N LEU A 200 4.96 9.79 -10.94
CA LEU A 200 5.64 10.30 -9.75
C LEU A 200 7.14 10.04 -9.78
N GLU A 201 7.56 8.84 -10.19
CA GLU A 201 8.98 8.50 -10.39
C GLU A 201 9.64 9.45 -11.38
N LYS A 202 8.99 9.74 -12.51
CA LYS A 202 9.49 10.69 -13.49
C LYS A 202 9.65 12.11 -12.93
N ILE A 203 8.71 12.57 -12.11
CA ILE A 203 8.77 13.88 -11.45
C ILE A 203 9.96 13.94 -10.48
N ILE A 204 10.10 12.93 -9.62
CA ILE A 204 11.20 12.86 -8.64
C ILE A 204 12.53 12.77 -9.37
N ASN A 205 12.61 11.99 -10.44
CA ASN A 205 13.82 11.83 -11.25
C ASN A 205 14.32 13.16 -11.83
N VAL A 206 13.41 13.98 -12.36
CA VAL A 206 13.75 15.32 -12.85
C VAL A 206 14.24 16.20 -11.70
N LYS A 207 13.53 16.23 -10.58
CA LYS A 207 13.91 17.07 -9.45
C LYS A 207 15.26 16.67 -8.86
N LEU A 208 15.55 15.37 -8.76
CA LEU A 208 16.86 14.85 -8.35
C LEU A 208 17.97 15.26 -9.32
N TYR A 209 17.74 15.22 -10.63
CA TYR A 209 18.71 15.70 -11.62
C TYR A 209 19.08 17.17 -11.40
N TYR A 210 18.09 18.05 -11.24
CA TYR A 210 18.36 19.47 -11.00
C TYR A 210 18.96 19.73 -9.63
N TYR A 211 18.55 18.95 -8.62
CA TYR A 211 19.11 19.03 -7.29
C TYR A 211 20.60 18.66 -7.27
N GLU A 212 20.95 17.55 -7.91
CA GLU A 212 22.33 17.08 -8.04
C GLU A 212 23.22 18.14 -8.69
N LYS A 213 22.78 18.73 -9.80
CA LYS A 213 23.51 19.83 -10.44
C LYS A 213 23.69 21.05 -9.55
N LEU A 214 22.64 21.43 -8.82
CA LEU A 214 22.69 22.59 -7.93
C LEU A 214 23.60 22.35 -6.73
N LEU A 215 23.54 21.14 -6.15
CA LEU A 215 24.40 20.71 -5.04
C LEU A 215 25.88 20.84 -5.44
N TRP A 216 26.25 20.29 -6.59
CA TRP A 216 27.64 20.32 -7.04
C TRP A 216 28.11 21.70 -7.49
N LEU A 217 27.22 22.51 -8.07
CA LEU A 217 27.53 23.92 -8.36
C LEU A 217 27.87 24.67 -7.07
N GLN A 218 27.03 24.57 -6.03
CA GLN A 218 27.32 25.25 -4.76
C GLN A 218 28.54 24.68 -4.04
N ALA A 219 28.75 23.37 -4.11
CA ALA A 219 29.96 22.74 -3.59
C ALA A 219 31.22 23.30 -4.27
N SER A 220 31.16 23.52 -5.59
CA SER A 220 32.26 24.12 -6.36
C SER A 220 32.48 25.61 -6.07
N GLU A 221 31.53 26.29 -5.42
CA GLU A 221 31.65 27.69 -5.02
C GLU A 221 32.15 27.84 -3.58
N SER A 222 31.98 26.81 -2.73
CA SER A 222 32.40 26.81 -1.33
C SER A 222 33.91 26.63 -1.17
N ASP A 223 34.56 27.60 -0.54
CA ASP A 223 36.01 27.54 -0.28
C ASP A 223 36.37 26.45 0.74
N LEU A 224 35.48 26.14 1.70
CA LEU A 224 35.68 25.05 2.65
C LEU A 224 35.69 23.69 1.95
N ILE A 225 34.77 23.48 1.00
CA ILE A 225 34.67 22.24 0.25
C ILE A 225 35.83 22.12 -0.75
N LYS A 226 36.23 23.20 -1.44
CA LYS A 226 37.43 23.19 -2.30
C LYS A 226 38.68 22.80 -1.53
N LYS A 227 38.90 23.45 -0.39
CA LYS A 227 40.04 23.14 0.48
C LYS A 227 40.03 21.68 0.93
N PHE A 228 38.86 21.14 1.29
CA PHE A 228 38.73 19.73 1.63
C PHE A 228 39.11 18.80 0.45
N PHE A 229 38.66 19.11 -0.77
CA PHE A 229 39.00 18.32 -1.97
C PHE A 229 40.50 18.34 -2.25
N GLU A 230 41.15 19.50 -2.09
CA GLU A 230 42.60 19.66 -2.23
C GLU A 230 43.36 18.87 -1.17
N GLU A 231 43.01 19.03 0.11
CA GLU A 231 43.68 18.35 1.24
C GLU A 231 43.49 16.83 1.20
N SER A 232 42.36 16.37 0.66
CA SER A 232 42.04 14.94 0.53
C SER A 232 42.55 14.32 -0.78
N ASN A 233 43.28 15.08 -1.61
CA ASN A 233 43.76 14.66 -2.94
C ASN A 233 42.64 14.05 -3.81
N ILE A 234 41.47 14.69 -3.84
CA ILE A 234 40.35 14.27 -4.66
C ILE A 234 40.53 14.83 -6.08
N ASP A 235 41.10 14.01 -6.95
CA ASP A 235 41.26 14.36 -8.37
C ASP A 235 39.94 14.25 -9.13
N GLY A 236 39.47 15.34 -9.72
CA GLY A 236 38.31 15.38 -10.60
C GLY A 236 37.45 16.63 -10.46
N GLU A 237 36.36 16.69 -11.22
CA GLU A 237 35.37 17.78 -11.14
C GLU A 237 34.43 17.58 -9.94
N PHE A 238 33.83 18.66 -9.43
CA PHE A 238 32.76 18.59 -8.44
C PHE A 238 31.53 17.90 -9.05
N SER A 239 31.43 16.59 -8.81
CA SER A 239 30.39 15.76 -9.41
C SER A 239 30.12 14.52 -8.58
N THR A 240 28.94 13.94 -8.79
CA THR A 240 28.55 12.68 -8.17
C THR A 240 29.56 11.58 -8.51
N LYS A 241 30.08 11.54 -9.73
CA LYS A 241 31.08 10.53 -10.16
C LYS A 241 32.37 10.63 -9.36
N THR A 242 32.94 11.83 -9.25
CA THR A 242 34.16 12.08 -8.48
C THR A 242 33.97 11.69 -7.01
N PHE A 243 32.82 12.05 -6.44
CA PHE A 243 32.51 11.73 -5.06
C PHE A 243 32.30 10.23 -4.83
N ILE A 244 31.65 9.50 -5.75
CA ILE A 244 31.55 8.01 -5.67
C ILE A 244 32.94 7.40 -5.69
N ASN A 245 33.81 7.84 -6.61
CA ASN A 245 35.18 7.33 -6.73
C ASN A 245 36.00 7.58 -5.48
N TYR A 246 35.92 8.78 -4.91
CA TYR A 246 36.54 9.10 -3.63
C TYR A 246 35.99 8.18 -2.53
N TYR A 247 34.66 8.14 -2.38
CA TYR A 247 34.02 7.35 -1.34
C TYR A 247 34.45 5.88 -1.42
N LEU A 248 34.40 5.25 -2.60
CA LEU A 248 34.83 3.86 -2.84
C LEU A 248 36.29 3.58 -2.49
N LYS A 249 37.22 4.54 -2.72
CA LYS A 249 38.64 4.39 -2.36
C LYS A 249 38.86 4.35 -0.84
N HIS A 250 37.96 4.97 -0.08
CA HIS A 250 38.11 5.16 1.37
C HIS A 250 37.15 4.33 2.22
N ILE A 251 36.26 3.51 1.63
CA ILE A 251 35.47 2.55 2.42
C ILE A 251 36.34 1.37 2.84
N ASP A 252 36.44 1.15 4.15
CA ASP A 252 37.03 -0.05 4.75
C ASP A 252 36.14 -1.28 4.48
N THR A 253 36.54 -2.09 3.50
CA THR A 253 35.85 -3.31 3.05
C THR A 253 35.70 -4.36 4.15
N SER A 254 36.50 -4.27 5.23
CA SER A 254 36.45 -5.17 6.37
C SER A 254 35.39 -4.78 7.42
N LYS A 255 34.96 -3.51 7.44
CA LYS A 255 33.93 -2.97 8.36
C LYS A 255 32.58 -2.76 7.71
N SER A 256 32.53 -2.80 6.39
CA SER A 256 31.31 -2.67 5.62
C SER A 256 30.60 -4.01 5.47
N SER A 257 29.81 -4.37 6.47
CA SER A 257 28.99 -5.60 6.49
C SER A 257 27.82 -5.58 5.48
N ASN A 258 27.90 -4.81 4.40
CA ASN A 258 26.83 -4.63 3.42
C ASN A 258 27.38 -4.78 1.98
N GLY A 259 27.54 -6.02 1.52
CA GLY A 259 27.88 -6.33 0.12
C GLY A 259 26.91 -5.72 -0.89
N ASP A 260 25.66 -5.51 -0.48
CA ASP A 260 24.61 -4.83 -1.26
C ASP A 260 24.95 -3.36 -1.54
N TRP A 261 25.62 -2.67 -0.60
CA TRP A 261 25.99 -1.26 -0.77
C TRP A 261 27.12 -1.08 -1.78
N TYR A 262 28.13 -1.94 -1.74
CA TYR A 262 29.21 -1.94 -2.73
C TYR A 262 28.71 -2.32 -4.12
N SER A 263 27.85 -3.33 -4.21
CA SER A 263 27.24 -3.74 -5.48
C SER A 263 26.42 -2.59 -6.06
N TYR A 264 25.62 -1.92 -5.24
CA TYR A 264 24.88 -0.72 -5.62
C TYR A 264 25.80 0.40 -6.13
N LEU A 265 26.88 0.75 -5.41
CA LEU A 265 27.80 1.82 -5.84
C LEU A 265 28.48 1.52 -7.19
N ASN A 266 28.87 0.26 -7.41
CA ASN A 266 29.43 -0.18 -8.70
C ASN A 266 28.40 -0.14 -9.84
N GLU A 267 27.12 -0.40 -9.55
CA GLU A 267 26.04 -0.22 -10.52
C GLU A 267 25.80 1.26 -10.84
N LEU A 268 25.88 2.16 -9.85
CA LEU A 268 25.70 3.60 -10.09
C LEU A 268 26.77 4.19 -11.00
N LEU A 269 28.02 3.73 -10.91
CA LEU A 269 29.08 4.20 -11.81
C LEU A 269 28.75 3.93 -13.29
N LYS A 270 28.02 2.85 -13.59
CA LYS A 270 27.53 2.54 -14.95
C LYS A 270 26.36 3.40 -15.39
N VAL A 271 25.63 4.02 -14.45
CA VAL A 271 24.49 4.91 -14.73
C VAL A 271 24.97 6.32 -15.07
N ILE A 272 26.16 6.71 -14.60
CA ILE A 272 26.74 8.06 -14.72
C ILE A 272 27.81 8.13 -15.85
N GLU A 273 28.22 7.00 -16.43
CA GLU A 273 28.97 6.91 -17.71
C GLU A 273 28.09 7.22 -18.93
#